data_AF-W4FKA3-F1
#
_entry.id   AF-W4FKA3-F1
#
_cell.length_a   1.000
_cell.length_b   1.000
_cell.length_c   1.000
_cell.angle_alpha   90.00
_cell.angle_beta   90.00
_cell.angle_gamma   90.00
#
_symmetry.space_group_name_H-M   'P 1'
#
loop_
_entity.id
_entity.type
_entity.pdbx_description
1 polymer ?
#
loop_
_entity_poly.entity_id
_entity_poly.type
_entity_poly.pdbx_seq_one_letter_code
_entity_poly.pdbx_strand_id
1 'polypeptide(L)'
;MPPRTTPFQSKHCLEFGLEIVSRDQHGNPMVRCNFCTFEGRDKVKITEGGTRKRKSRVDVKYFTKPFTPLNYRSHLNGQHKESWDAYQQMSTSAKKEYFNDKISSTNTLHVHMDLTSDSIEYTIKAPIVDTIIGGLFFNAEAIQEEDCDDAGEDAASAASKKINKLAKQKNNAMLLFKQGERASNGAASYTVVIKNTMRYQLAIDHVDGACNRARQKSGQSTGPKLAGINDLIVGQYVRVQVAVALQRIGDMLNNDKQVWAFSLAGDGSTHRGQSFFDLRLRLYWHGRLLNLHLVALPMFDRHTAENMFNMIVKLLDALFPKWRAKLIGVSSDGENTMTGRHRGLVTRLVAAAEYNVMRVWCAPHQIDIIAKECADRIDGGTWIKFAYSYTVYLRAQFNLIIEMGVKCPQEDEPLGASRKRA
;
A
#
# COMPACT_ATOMS: atom_id res chain seq x y z
N MET A 1 -11.44 -22.71 -58.68
CA MET A 1 -11.87 -23.76 -57.71
C MET A 1 -12.57 -23.08 -56.56
N PRO A 2 -13.78 -23.50 -56.15
CA PRO A 2 -14.42 -22.94 -54.95
C PRO A 2 -13.57 -23.27 -53.71
N PRO A 3 -13.48 -22.35 -52.72
CA PRO A 3 -12.72 -22.60 -51.51
C PRO A 3 -13.29 -23.82 -50.77
N ARG A 4 -12.44 -24.79 -50.41
CA ARG A 4 -12.85 -26.00 -49.68
C ARG A 4 -13.51 -25.60 -48.35
N THR A 5 -14.83 -25.71 -48.26
CA THR A 5 -15.59 -25.43 -47.03
C THR A 5 -15.76 -26.70 -46.20
N THR A 6 -14.70 -27.15 -45.52
CA THR A 6 -14.79 -28.31 -44.62
C THR A 6 -15.61 -27.94 -43.37
N PRO A 7 -16.76 -28.61 -43.11
CA PRO A 7 -17.55 -28.38 -41.90
C PRO A 7 -16.85 -28.96 -40.66
N PHE A 8 -17.18 -28.44 -39.48
CA PHE A 8 -16.65 -28.95 -38.23
C PHE A 8 -17.27 -30.31 -37.88
N GLN A 9 -16.47 -31.25 -37.37
CA GLN A 9 -16.94 -32.55 -36.88
C GLN A 9 -16.72 -32.63 -35.38
N SER A 10 -17.74 -32.97 -34.59
CA SER A 10 -17.66 -33.01 -33.12
C SER A 10 -16.58 -33.95 -32.59
N LYS A 11 -16.24 -35.00 -33.35
CA LYS A 11 -15.13 -35.92 -33.01
C LYS A 11 -13.77 -35.21 -32.92
N HIS A 12 -13.60 -34.09 -33.62
CA HIS A 12 -12.36 -33.30 -33.60
C HIS A 12 -12.07 -32.71 -32.22
N CYS A 13 -13.09 -32.50 -31.37
CA CYS A 13 -12.89 -32.03 -30.00
C CYS A 13 -12.01 -32.98 -29.20
N LEU A 14 -12.31 -34.28 -29.26
CA LEU A 14 -11.55 -35.29 -28.53
C LEU A 14 -10.31 -35.74 -29.30
N GLU A 15 -10.37 -35.81 -30.64
CA GLU A 15 -9.22 -36.23 -31.45
C GLU A 15 -8.05 -35.24 -31.36
N PHE A 16 -8.32 -33.93 -31.31
CA PHE A 16 -7.30 -32.87 -31.36
C PHE A 16 -7.21 -32.02 -30.09
N GLY A 17 -7.94 -32.37 -29.02
CA GLY A 17 -7.97 -31.57 -27.79
C GLY A 17 -8.51 -30.16 -28.01
N LEU A 18 -9.71 -30.05 -28.57
CA LEU A 18 -10.38 -28.79 -28.92
C LEU A 18 -11.70 -28.62 -28.17
N GLU A 19 -12.10 -27.39 -27.94
CA GLU A 19 -13.36 -27.04 -27.27
C GLU A 19 -14.15 -26.01 -28.08
N ILE A 20 -15.46 -26.23 -28.22
CA ILE A 20 -16.37 -25.26 -28.85
C ILE A 20 -16.70 -24.18 -27.81
N VAL A 21 -16.32 -22.93 -28.09
CA VAL A 21 -16.48 -21.80 -27.15
C VAL A 21 -17.75 -21.00 -27.43
N SER A 22 -18.07 -20.83 -28.70
CA SER A 22 -19.25 -20.09 -29.15
C SER A 22 -19.67 -20.54 -30.54
N ARG A 23 -20.81 -20.09 -31.02
CA ARG A 23 -21.28 -20.29 -32.40
C ARG A 23 -21.53 -18.93 -33.05
N ASP A 24 -21.18 -18.80 -34.32
CA ASP A 24 -21.45 -17.58 -35.09
C ASP A 24 -22.94 -17.47 -35.46
N GLN A 25 -23.32 -16.33 -36.03
CA GLN A 25 -24.70 -16.05 -36.48
C GLN A 25 -25.23 -17.03 -37.56
N HIS A 26 -24.35 -17.85 -38.15
CA HIS A 26 -24.68 -18.88 -39.14
C HIS A 26 -24.59 -20.30 -38.54
N GLY A 27 -24.46 -20.43 -37.21
CA GLY A 27 -24.41 -21.70 -36.48
C GLY A 27 -23.06 -22.41 -36.50
N ASN A 28 -22.01 -21.85 -37.13
CA ASN A 28 -20.69 -22.46 -37.17
C ASN A 28 -19.97 -22.31 -35.83
N PRO A 29 -19.33 -23.36 -35.31
CA PRO A 29 -18.63 -23.29 -34.03
C PRO A 29 -17.33 -22.49 -34.13
N MET A 30 -17.08 -21.60 -33.19
CA MET A 30 -15.74 -21.08 -32.91
C MET A 30 -15.06 -22.02 -31.92
N VAL A 31 -13.92 -22.57 -32.32
CA VAL A 31 -13.28 -23.67 -31.60
C VAL A 31 -11.91 -23.24 -31.10
N ARG A 32 -11.63 -23.40 -29.80
CA ARG A 32 -10.32 -23.10 -29.22
C ARG A 32 -9.48 -24.35 -28.98
N CYS A 33 -8.17 -24.15 -28.92
CA CYS A 33 -7.20 -25.18 -28.54
C CYS A 33 -7.11 -25.32 -27.01
N ASN A 34 -7.32 -26.52 -26.48
CA ASN A 34 -7.21 -26.75 -25.03
C ASN A 34 -5.75 -26.73 -24.56
N PHE A 35 -4.80 -27.21 -25.36
CA PHE A 35 -3.37 -27.10 -25.02
C PHE A 35 -2.93 -25.64 -24.85
N CYS A 36 -3.36 -24.74 -25.75
CA CYS A 36 -3.15 -23.30 -25.58
C CYS A 36 -3.75 -22.77 -24.26
N THR A 37 -4.93 -23.27 -23.89
CA THR A 37 -5.73 -22.76 -22.76
C THR A 37 -5.25 -23.26 -21.41
N PHE A 38 -4.71 -24.48 -21.33
CA PHE A 38 -4.33 -25.13 -20.07
C PHE A 38 -2.82 -25.23 -19.88
N GLU A 39 -2.04 -25.41 -20.95
CA GLU A 39 -0.59 -25.66 -20.87
C GLU A 39 0.24 -24.53 -21.47
N GLY A 40 -0.35 -23.72 -22.35
CA GLY A 40 0.38 -22.70 -23.09
C GLY A 40 1.29 -23.32 -24.16
N ARG A 41 2.16 -22.50 -24.75
CA ARG A 41 3.04 -22.91 -25.86
C ARG A 41 4.35 -23.51 -25.34
N ASP A 42 4.82 -24.59 -25.98
CA ASP A 42 6.12 -25.21 -25.70
C ASP A 42 7.25 -24.18 -25.80
N LYS A 43 8.16 -24.21 -24.81
CA LYS A 43 9.32 -23.31 -24.76
C LYS A 43 10.34 -23.73 -25.82
N VAL A 44 10.59 -22.86 -26.80
CA VAL A 44 11.69 -23.05 -27.75
C VAL A 44 13.00 -22.69 -27.06
N LYS A 45 13.95 -23.62 -26.98
CA LYS A 45 15.32 -23.32 -26.53
C LYS A 45 15.94 -22.32 -27.52
N ILE A 46 16.27 -21.12 -27.06
CA ILE A 46 17.03 -20.15 -27.85
C ILE A 46 18.48 -20.67 -27.84
N THR A 47 18.92 -21.23 -28.96
CA THR A 47 20.34 -21.48 -29.19
C THR A 47 21.02 -20.17 -29.56
N GLU A 48 22.19 -19.91 -28.95
CA GLU A 48 23.05 -18.78 -29.30
C GLU A 48 23.41 -18.88 -30.80
N GLY A 49 22.88 -17.96 -31.62
CA GLY A 49 23.03 -17.93 -33.08
C GLY A 49 21.71 -17.98 -33.87
N GLY A 50 20.57 -18.24 -33.24
CA GLY A 50 19.27 -18.26 -33.92
C GLY A 50 18.75 -16.86 -34.28
N THR A 51 18.40 -16.63 -35.55
CA THR A 51 17.90 -15.34 -36.10
C THR A 51 16.50 -14.91 -35.63
N ARG A 52 15.84 -15.65 -34.73
CA ARG A 52 14.41 -15.44 -34.40
C ARG A 52 14.21 -14.68 -33.09
N LYS A 53 14.23 -13.34 -33.15
CA LYS A 53 13.91 -12.42 -32.04
C LYS A 53 12.41 -12.12 -31.94
N ARG A 54 11.54 -13.09 -31.59
CA ARG A 54 10.14 -12.78 -31.27
C ARG A 54 9.73 -13.35 -29.92
N LYS A 55 9.23 -12.45 -29.04
CA LYS A 55 8.61 -12.79 -27.75
C LYS A 55 7.59 -13.92 -27.93
N SER A 56 7.56 -14.85 -26.99
CA SER A 56 6.49 -15.84 -26.87
C SER A 56 5.16 -15.10 -26.71
N ARG A 57 4.19 -15.36 -27.59
CA ARG A 57 2.81 -14.85 -27.44
C ARG A 57 1.99 -15.89 -26.71
N VAL A 58 1.23 -15.47 -25.70
CA VAL A 58 0.35 -16.31 -24.85
C VAL A 58 -1.08 -16.39 -25.42
N ASP A 59 -1.27 -15.99 -26.68
CA ASP A 59 -2.61 -15.93 -27.28
C ASP A 59 -3.17 -17.34 -27.48
N VAL A 60 -4.35 -17.61 -26.92
CA VAL A 60 -5.09 -18.84 -27.16
C VAL A 60 -5.49 -18.92 -28.62
N LYS A 61 -5.14 -20.02 -29.30
CA LYS A 61 -5.50 -20.21 -30.70
C LYS A 61 -6.98 -20.57 -30.84
N TYR A 62 -7.72 -19.71 -31.52
CA TYR A 62 -9.06 -19.99 -32.03
C TYR A 62 -9.02 -20.39 -33.50
N PHE A 63 -9.86 -21.36 -33.86
CA PHE A 63 -10.09 -21.86 -35.20
C PHE A 63 -11.51 -21.51 -35.64
N THR A 64 -11.59 -20.99 -36.86
CA THR A 64 -12.83 -20.74 -37.60
C THR A 64 -12.75 -21.48 -38.92
N LYS A 65 -13.85 -21.48 -39.68
CA LYS A 65 -13.93 -22.13 -41.00
C LYS A 65 -12.77 -21.65 -41.92
N PRO A 66 -12.07 -22.55 -42.65
CA PRO A 66 -12.32 -23.98 -42.80
C PRO A 66 -11.68 -24.86 -41.71
N PHE A 67 -12.45 -25.86 -41.24
CA PHE A 67 -12.08 -26.76 -40.13
C PHE A 67 -11.26 -27.97 -40.59
N THR A 68 -10.13 -27.74 -41.27
CA THR A 68 -9.31 -28.82 -41.83
C THR A 68 -8.42 -29.46 -40.75
N PRO A 69 -8.38 -30.81 -40.63
CA PRO A 69 -7.49 -31.49 -39.69
C PRO A 69 -6.01 -31.15 -39.86
N LEU A 70 -5.59 -30.80 -41.08
CA LEU A 70 -4.22 -30.35 -41.37
C LEU A 70 -3.84 -29.10 -40.56
N ASN A 71 -4.76 -28.14 -40.42
CA ASN A 71 -4.51 -26.90 -39.69
C ASN A 71 -4.33 -27.16 -38.19
N TYR A 72 -5.12 -28.07 -37.62
CA TYR A 72 -4.98 -28.46 -36.21
C TYR A 72 -3.62 -29.13 -35.98
N ARG A 73 -3.28 -30.13 -36.80
CA ARG A 73 -2.02 -30.87 -36.69
C ARG A 73 -0.81 -29.95 -36.88
N SER A 74 -0.86 -29.00 -37.80
CA SER A 74 0.21 -28.03 -38.02
C SER A 74 0.43 -27.14 -36.78
N HIS A 75 -0.65 -26.66 -36.16
CA HIS A 75 -0.57 -25.87 -34.94
C HIS A 75 -0.05 -26.70 -33.75
N LEU A 76 -0.60 -27.89 -33.52
CA LEU A 76 -0.23 -28.77 -32.42
C LEU A 76 1.24 -29.20 -32.52
N ASN A 77 1.70 -29.66 -33.69
CA ASN A 77 3.11 -30.01 -33.89
C ASN A 77 4.06 -28.80 -33.80
N GLY A 78 3.58 -27.58 -34.09
CA GLY A 78 4.40 -26.37 -34.08
C GLY A 78 4.46 -25.65 -32.73
N GLN A 79 3.50 -25.88 -31.84
CA GLN A 79 3.35 -25.11 -30.59
C GLN A 79 3.19 -25.97 -29.33
N HIS A 80 2.83 -27.24 -29.46
CA HIS A 80 2.53 -28.16 -28.35
C HIS A 80 3.06 -29.56 -28.65
N LYS A 81 4.24 -29.67 -29.29
CA LYS A 81 4.75 -30.93 -29.85
C LYS A 81 4.86 -32.01 -28.78
N GLU A 82 5.42 -31.68 -27.63
CA GLU A 82 5.66 -32.64 -26.55
C GLU A 82 4.35 -33.15 -25.95
N SER A 83 3.48 -32.22 -25.53
CA SER A 83 2.17 -32.56 -24.97
C SER A 83 1.25 -33.25 -25.98
N TRP A 84 1.33 -32.86 -27.26
CA TRP A 84 0.55 -33.47 -28.34
C TRP A 84 0.99 -34.90 -28.59
N ASP A 85 2.29 -35.18 -28.67
CA ASP A 85 2.80 -36.54 -28.87
C ASP A 85 2.38 -37.47 -27.72
N ALA A 86 2.43 -36.98 -26.48
CA ALA A 86 1.92 -37.70 -25.32
C ALA A 86 0.40 -37.94 -25.44
N TYR A 87 -0.38 -36.90 -25.77
CA TYR A 87 -1.83 -37.00 -25.91
C TYR A 87 -2.23 -37.99 -27.00
N GLN A 88 -1.52 -38.05 -28.12
CA GLN A 88 -1.84 -38.97 -29.22
C GLN A 88 -1.82 -40.43 -28.78
N GLN A 89 -0.88 -40.80 -27.91
CA GLN A 89 -0.68 -42.17 -27.43
C GLN A 89 -1.69 -42.59 -26.34
N MET A 90 -2.49 -41.66 -25.81
CA MET A 90 -3.47 -41.95 -24.77
C MET A 90 -4.72 -42.66 -25.31
N SER A 91 -5.33 -43.48 -24.44
CA SER A 91 -6.63 -44.11 -24.70
C SER A 91 -7.76 -43.08 -24.74
N THR A 92 -8.88 -43.43 -25.39
CA THR A 92 -10.04 -42.54 -25.53
C THR A 92 -10.64 -42.14 -24.18
N SER A 93 -10.58 -43.02 -23.15
CA SER A 93 -11.02 -42.68 -21.80
C SER A 93 -10.08 -41.65 -21.15
N ALA A 94 -8.77 -41.87 -21.20
CA ALA A 94 -7.79 -40.96 -20.62
C ALA A 94 -7.77 -39.58 -21.31
N LYS A 95 -8.05 -39.52 -22.62
CA LYS A 95 -8.20 -38.26 -23.37
C LYS A 95 -9.36 -37.37 -22.88
N LYS A 96 -10.43 -37.96 -22.33
CA LYS A 96 -11.58 -37.22 -21.77
C LYS A 96 -11.25 -36.54 -20.45
N GLU A 97 -10.35 -37.14 -19.67
CA GLU A 97 -9.99 -36.66 -18.32
C GLU A 97 -8.74 -35.77 -18.33
N TYR A 98 -7.93 -35.83 -19.39
CA TYR A 98 -6.63 -35.15 -19.50
C TYR A 98 -6.62 -33.65 -19.13
N PHE A 99 -7.71 -32.92 -19.40
CA PHE A 99 -7.82 -31.48 -19.11
C PHE A 99 -8.67 -31.14 -17.89
N ASN A 100 -9.35 -32.11 -17.25
CA ASN A 100 -10.32 -31.84 -16.18
C ASN A 100 -9.66 -31.34 -14.89
N ASP A 101 -8.44 -31.82 -14.59
CA ASP A 101 -7.70 -31.44 -13.38
C ASP A 101 -6.73 -30.26 -13.61
N LYS A 102 -6.68 -29.71 -14.83
CA LYS A 102 -5.77 -28.61 -15.18
C LYS A 102 -6.48 -27.26 -15.01
N ILE A 103 -5.90 -26.39 -14.17
CA ILE A 103 -6.32 -25.00 -14.05
C ILE A 103 -5.89 -24.26 -15.33
N SER A 104 -6.81 -23.53 -15.95
CA SER A 104 -6.51 -22.72 -17.14
C SER A 104 -5.29 -21.82 -16.91
N SER A 105 -4.38 -21.77 -17.88
CA SER A 105 -3.13 -21.00 -17.79
C SER A 105 -3.38 -19.51 -17.51
N THR A 106 -4.48 -18.94 -18.01
CA THR A 106 -4.94 -17.57 -17.70
C THR A 106 -5.26 -17.33 -16.22
N ASN A 107 -5.51 -18.38 -15.44
CA ASN A 107 -5.75 -18.32 -13.99
C ASN A 107 -4.51 -18.69 -13.16
N THR A 108 -3.37 -18.98 -13.80
CA THR A 108 -2.13 -19.27 -13.08
C THR A 108 -1.36 -17.98 -12.80
N LEU A 109 -0.81 -17.86 -11.58
CA LEU A 109 -0.04 -16.69 -11.13
C LEU A 109 1.06 -16.31 -12.13
N HIS A 110 1.66 -17.29 -12.81
CA HIS A 110 2.71 -17.14 -13.80
C HIS A 110 2.37 -16.20 -14.97
N VAL A 111 1.12 -16.18 -15.46
CA VAL A 111 0.70 -15.28 -16.55
C VAL A 111 0.60 -13.83 -16.09
N HIS A 112 0.32 -13.62 -14.80
CA HIS A 112 0.41 -12.30 -14.16
C HIS A 112 1.81 -11.97 -13.63
N MET A 113 2.78 -12.90 -13.70
CA MET A 113 4.14 -12.73 -13.16
C MET A 113 5.18 -12.24 -14.17
N ASP A 114 4.93 -12.29 -15.48
CA ASP A 114 5.82 -11.69 -16.48
C ASP A 114 5.49 -10.19 -16.60
N LEU A 115 5.80 -9.43 -15.55
CA LEU A 115 5.85 -7.98 -15.61
C LEU A 115 6.92 -7.58 -16.63
N THR A 116 6.58 -6.62 -17.48
CA THR A 116 7.34 -6.18 -18.65
C THR A 116 8.73 -5.56 -18.35
N SER A 117 9.13 -5.49 -17.08
CA SER A 117 10.50 -5.22 -16.65
C SER A 117 10.77 -5.93 -15.31
N ASP A 118 11.90 -6.65 -15.22
CA ASP A 118 12.37 -7.25 -13.96
C ASP A 118 12.75 -6.18 -12.93
N SER A 119 12.82 -4.90 -13.33
CA SER A 119 13.10 -3.78 -12.45
C SER A 119 12.11 -2.63 -12.59
N ILE A 120 11.80 -1.97 -11.47
CA ILE A 120 11.12 -0.67 -11.44
C ILE A 120 12.14 0.37 -11.00
N GLU A 121 12.15 1.52 -11.69
CA GLU A 121 12.98 2.66 -11.32
C GLU A 121 12.09 3.85 -10.95
N TYR A 122 12.46 4.52 -9.86
CA TYR A 122 11.80 5.74 -9.40
C TYR A 122 12.82 6.86 -9.29
N THR A 123 12.43 8.05 -9.75
CA THR A 123 13.14 9.31 -9.48
C THR A 123 12.32 10.13 -8.50
N ILE A 124 12.92 10.50 -7.37
CA ILE A 124 12.24 11.16 -6.25
C ILE A 124 13.01 12.44 -5.89
N LYS A 125 12.31 13.55 -5.67
CA LYS A 125 12.89 14.84 -5.28
C LYS A 125 13.67 14.73 -3.96
N ALA A 126 14.87 15.30 -3.92
CA ALA A 126 15.72 15.25 -2.73
C ALA A 126 15.06 15.78 -1.44
N PRO A 127 14.29 16.90 -1.45
CA PRO A 127 13.60 17.36 -0.25
C PRO A 127 12.68 16.30 0.39
N ILE A 128 11.98 15.49 -0.41
CA ILE A 128 11.12 14.41 0.12
C ILE A 128 11.97 13.35 0.83
N VAL A 129 13.07 12.95 0.20
CA VAL A 129 13.94 11.88 0.72
C VAL A 129 14.74 12.35 1.94
N ASP A 130 15.39 13.51 1.86
CA ASP A 130 16.26 14.02 2.90
C ASP A 130 15.48 14.54 4.12
N THR A 131 14.43 15.33 3.88
CA THR A 131 13.67 15.96 4.96
C THR A 131 12.64 15.01 5.55
N ILE A 132 11.83 14.35 4.70
CA ILE A 132 10.71 13.55 5.21
C ILE A 132 11.18 12.15 5.59
N ILE A 133 11.71 11.38 4.63
CA ILE A 133 12.09 9.98 4.86
C ILE A 133 13.29 9.85 5.80
N GLY A 134 14.35 10.62 5.55
CA GLY A 134 15.61 10.55 6.30
C GLY A 134 15.69 11.49 7.52
N GLY A 135 14.77 12.46 7.63
CA GLY A 135 14.78 13.49 8.67
C GLY A 135 13.68 13.27 9.71
N LEU A 136 12.42 13.52 9.32
CA LEU A 136 11.29 13.60 10.27
C LEU A 136 11.01 12.29 11.03
N PHE A 137 11.44 11.13 10.52
CA PHE A 137 11.31 9.85 11.22
C PHE A 137 12.50 9.50 12.13
N PHE A 138 13.59 10.28 12.10
CA PHE A 138 14.84 9.99 12.80
C PHE A 138 15.33 11.24 13.54
N ASN A 139 14.81 11.49 14.75
CA ASN A 139 15.29 12.59 15.60
C ASN A 139 16.31 12.09 16.63
N ALA A 140 17.59 12.39 16.40
CA ALA A 140 18.68 12.03 17.32
C ALA A 140 18.77 12.97 18.53
N GLU A 141 18.25 14.20 18.41
CA GLU A 141 18.31 15.22 19.47
C GLU A 141 17.35 14.87 20.61
N ALA A 142 16.17 14.32 20.28
CA ALA A 142 15.19 13.90 21.27
C ALA A 142 15.61 12.69 22.14
N ILE A 143 16.65 11.94 21.74
CA ILE A 143 17.21 10.85 22.55
C ILE A 143 17.94 11.40 23.79
N GLN A 144 18.33 12.68 23.78
CA GLN A 144 19.03 13.32 24.90
C GLN A 144 18.07 13.76 26.03
N GLU A 145 16.76 13.86 25.77
CA GLU A 145 15.76 14.36 26.74
C GLU A 145 14.94 13.26 27.43
N GLU A 146 15.06 11.98 27.03
CA GLU A 146 14.43 10.87 27.76
C GLU A 146 15.20 10.60 29.05
N ASP A 147 14.64 11.01 30.19
CA ASP A 147 15.09 10.69 31.56
C ASP A 147 15.49 9.21 31.65
N CYS A 148 16.77 8.99 31.91
CA CYS A 148 17.38 7.68 32.10
C CYS A 148 17.02 7.13 33.49
N ASP A 149 15.80 6.63 33.64
CA ASP A 149 15.36 5.94 34.87
C ASP A 149 15.90 4.50 35.00
N ASP A 150 16.77 4.04 34.09
CA ASP A 150 17.36 2.71 34.17
C ASP A 150 18.70 2.73 34.91
N ALA A 151 18.63 2.39 36.20
CA ALA A 151 19.76 2.19 37.08
C ALA A 151 20.65 1.04 36.59
N GLY A 152 21.81 1.33 35.99
CA GLY A 152 22.83 0.30 35.76
C GLY A 152 23.98 0.64 34.79
N GLU A 153 23.85 1.62 33.91
CA GLU A 153 24.95 2.06 33.02
C GLU A 153 25.04 3.59 33.00
N ASP A 154 26.25 4.15 32.89
CA ASP A 154 26.46 5.61 32.75
C ASP A 154 25.52 6.18 31.68
N ALA A 155 24.64 7.10 32.06
CA ALA A 155 23.61 7.68 31.19
C ALA A 155 24.17 8.21 29.85
N ALA A 156 25.38 8.76 29.87
CA ALA A 156 26.10 9.22 28.68
C ALA A 156 26.48 8.08 27.71
N SER A 157 26.83 6.91 28.25
CA SER A 157 27.12 5.70 27.46
C SER A 157 25.84 5.13 26.85
N ALA A 158 24.73 5.11 27.59
CA ALA A 158 23.42 4.66 27.11
C ALA A 158 22.86 5.58 26.00
N ALA A 159 22.94 6.90 26.18
CA ALA A 159 22.54 7.89 25.17
C ALA A 159 23.36 7.75 23.88
N SER A 160 24.69 7.60 24.00
CA SER A 160 25.58 7.39 22.86
C SER A 160 25.26 6.09 22.11
N LYS A 161 24.99 4.99 22.83
CA LYS A 161 24.53 3.71 22.22
C LYS A 161 23.21 3.90 21.47
N LYS A 162 22.23 4.62 22.04
CA LYS A 162 20.94 4.91 21.39
C LYS A 162 21.12 5.76 20.11
N ILE A 163 21.93 6.81 20.16
CA ILE A 163 22.24 7.67 18.99
C ILE A 163 22.88 6.85 17.86
N ASN A 164 23.89 6.04 18.18
CA ASN A 164 24.55 5.18 17.21
C ASN A 164 23.59 4.15 16.59
N LYS A 165 22.67 3.59 17.39
CA LYS A 165 21.62 2.69 16.90
C LYS A 165 20.68 3.42 15.94
N LEU A 166 20.25 4.65 16.27
CA LEU A 166 19.38 5.44 15.41
C LEU A 166 20.09 5.82 14.09
N ALA A 167 21.35 6.23 14.15
CA ALA A 167 22.15 6.53 12.96
C ALA A 167 22.28 5.29 12.04
N LYS A 168 22.52 4.11 12.61
CA LYS A 168 22.55 2.84 11.85
C LYS A 168 21.19 2.52 11.23
N GLN A 169 20.09 2.74 11.96
CA GLN A 169 18.74 2.56 11.44
C GLN A 169 18.43 3.52 10.29
N LYS A 170 18.83 4.80 10.41
CA LYS A 170 18.71 5.79 9.35
C LYS A 170 19.49 5.38 8.10
N ASN A 171 20.76 5.01 8.24
CA ASN A 171 21.58 4.54 7.11
C ASN A 171 20.96 3.33 6.41
N ASN A 172 20.43 2.39 7.18
CA ASN A 172 19.74 1.21 6.65
C ASN A 172 18.42 1.58 5.94
N ALA A 173 17.66 2.53 6.47
CA ALA A 173 16.41 3.02 5.89
C ALA A 173 16.65 3.73 4.55
N MET A 174 17.78 4.41 4.41
CA MET A 174 18.16 5.19 3.23
C MET A 174 18.88 4.35 2.15
N LEU A 175 19.16 3.07 2.40
CA LEU A 175 20.01 2.22 1.56
C LEU A 175 19.63 2.19 0.07
N LEU A 176 18.32 2.15 -0.23
CA LEU A 176 17.78 2.06 -1.59
C LEU A 176 17.77 3.40 -2.33
N PHE A 177 17.90 4.52 -1.61
CA PHE A 177 17.91 5.85 -2.20
C PHE A 177 19.34 6.20 -2.60
N LYS A 178 19.63 6.17 -3.90
CA LYS A 178 20.93 6.59 -4.45
C LYS A 178 20.79 8.00 -4.99
N GLN A 179 21.73 8.89 -4.69
CA GLN A 179 21.71 10.23 -5.29
C GLN A 179 21.81 10.08 -6.81
N GLY A 180 20.82 10.64 -7.51
CA GLY A 180 20.78 10.67 -8.96
C GLY A 180 21.62 11.83 -9.51
N GLU A 181 21.79 11.84 -10.83
CA GLU A 181 22.43 12.98 -11.50
C GLU A 181 21.64 14.26 -11.27
N ARG A 182 22.36 15.36 -11.07
CA ARG A 182 21.74 16.67 -10.84
C ARG A 182 21.05 17.08 -12.13
N ALA A 183 19.75 17.36 -12.07
CA ALA A 183 19.02 17.83 -13.23
C ALA A 183 19.63 19.14 -13.75
N SER A 184 19.42 19.46 -15.02
CA SER A 184 19.94 20.67 -15.68
C SER A 184 19.50 21.98 -15.00
N ASN A 185 18.45 21.94 -14.19
CA ASN A 185 17.96 23.03 -13.35
C ASN A 185 18.62 23.09 -11.94
N GLY A 186 19.62 22.27 -11.66
CA GLY A 186 20.31 22.19 -10.37
C GLY A 186 19.57 21.42 -9.27
N ALA A 187 18.35 20.95 -9.54
CA ALA A 187 17.54 20.22 -8.56
C ALA A 187 18.13 18.83 -8.30
N ALA A 188 18.38 18.53 -7.02
CA ALA A 188 18.83 17.22 -6.58
C ALA A 188 17.65 16.22 -6.53
N SER A 189 17.92 14.99 -6.93
CA SER A 189 16.97 13.88 -6.87
C SER A 189 17.67 12.59 -6.45
N TYR A 190 16.89 11.63 -5.98
CA TYR A 190 17.31 10.28 -5.71
C TYR A 190 16.72 9.32 -6.75
N THR A 191 17.53 8.36 -7.18
CA THR A 191 17.13 7.23 -7.99
C THR A 191 17.03 5.99 -7.13
N VAL A 192 15.91 5.27 -7.25
CA VAL A 192 15.67 3.98 -6.59
C VAL A 192 15.41 2.93 -7.67
N VAL A 193 16.19 1.85 -7.65
CA VAL A 193 16.03 0.72 -8.57
C VAL A 193 15.61 -0.53 -7.80
N ILE A 194 14.36 -0.95 -7.98
CA ILE A 194 13.80 -2.18 -7.43
C ILE A 194 13.99 -3.30 -8.44
N LYS A 195 14.99 -4.16 -8.22
CA LYS A 195 15.35 -5.28 -9.13
C LYS A 195 14.46 -6.52 -9.04
N ASN A 196 13.58 -6.61 -8.05
CA ASN A 196 12.64 -7.73 -7.91
C ASN A 196 11.25 -7.16 -7.66
N THR A 197 10.57 -6.85 -8.76
CA THR A 197 9.26 -6.19 -8.78
C THR A 197 8.18 -7.02 -8.08
N MET A 198 8.23 -8.35 -8.25
CA MET A 198 7.30 -9.28 -7.60
C MET A 198 7.43 -9.22 -6.07
N ARG A 199 8.66 -9.29 -5.56
CA ARG A 199 8.93 -9.23 -4.12
C ARG A 199 8.50 -7.88 -3.53
N TYR A 200 8.73 -6.80 -4.27
CA TYR A 200 8.26 -5.47 -3.90
C TYR A 200 6.73 -5.40 -3.85
N GLN A 201 6.03 -5.83 -4.90
CA GLN A 201 4.56 -5.78 -4.95
C GLN A 201 3.94 -6.62 -3.82
N LEU A 202 4.43 -7.83 -3.59
CA LEU A 202 3.93 -8.69 -2.51
C LEU A 202 4.18 -8.08 -1.13
N ALA A 203 5.32 -7.41 -0.92
CA ALA A 203 5.59 -6.72 0.34
C ALA A 203 4.62 -5.55 0.56
N ILE A 204 4.31 -4.78 -0.50
CA ILE A 204 3.34 -3.69 -0.42
C ILE A 204 1.92 -4.24 -0.21
N ASP A 205 1.51 -5.27 -0.95
CA ASP A 205 0.20 -5.91 -0.81
C ASP A 205 0.01 -6.51 0.60
N HIS A 206 1.07 -7.06 1.19
CA HIS A 206 1.03 -7.57 2.56
C HIS A 206 0.79 -6.47 3.58
N VAL A 207 1.47 -5.33 3.44
CA VAL A 207 1.32 -4.17 4.33
C VAL A 207 -0.04 -3.48 4.12
N ASP A 208 -0.51 -3.40 2.87
CA ASP A 208 -1.84 -2.87 2.53
C ASP A 208 -2.95 -3.75 3.13
N GLY A 209 -2.79 -5.07 3.02
CA GLY A 209 -3.73 -6.05 3.57
C GLY A 209 -3.69 -6.22 5.10
N ALA A 210 -2.71 -5.63 5.79
CA ALA A 210 -2.76 -5.44 7.25
C ALA A 210 -3.79 -4.38 7.66
N CYS A 211 -4.28 -3.57 6.72
CA CYS A 211 -5.44 -2.70 6.94
C CYS A 211 -6.76 -3.31 6.43
N ASN A 212 -6.76 -4.32 5.54
CA ASN A 212 -7.89 -5.24 5.32
C ASN A 212 -7.51 -6.44 4.43
N ARG A 213 -7.67 -7.67 4.95
CA ARG A 213 -7.72 -8.97 4.23
C ARG A 213 -6.46 -9.43 3.44
N ALA A 214 -5.33 -9.64 4.12
CA ALA A 214 -4.23 -10.50 3.61
C ALA A 214 -4.27 -11.96 4.13
N ARG A 215 -5.44 -12.50 4.53
CA ARG A 215 -5.54 -13.83 5.17
C ARG A 215 -6.09 -14.95 4.27
N GLN A 216 -6.21 -14.74 2.96
CA GLN A 216 -6.66 -15.78 2.01
C GLN A 216 -5.67 -16.16 0.90
N LYS A 217 -4.42 -15.67 0.92
CA LYS A 217 -3.43 -15.98 -0.14
C LYS A 217 -2.09 -16.52 0.37
N SER A 218 -2.06 -17.10 1.57
CA SER A 218 -0.87 -17.78 2.10
C SER A 218 -0.91 -19.31 1.91
N GLY A 219 -1.51 -19.76 0.82
CA GLY A 219 -1.36 -21.11 0.31
C GLY A 219 -0.73 -21.02 -1.07
N GLN A 220 0.44 -21.63 -1.25
CA GLN A 220 1.15 -21.83 -2.53
C GLN A 220 1.93 -20.62 -3.09
N SER A 221 3.13 -20.39 -2.56
CA SER A 221 4.28 -20.10 -3.44
C SER A 221 5.60 -20.37 -2.71
N THR A 222 6.08 -21.60 -2.78
CA THR A 222 7.45 -22.01 -2.40
C THR A 222 8.45 -21.71 -3.53
N GLY A 223 8.33 -20.53 -4.15
CA GLY A 223 9.21 -20.12 -5.25
C GLY A 223 10.51 -19.50 -4.74
N PRO A 224 11.68 -19.80 -5.34
CA PRO A 224 12.97 -19.21 -4.94
C PRO A 224 13.01 -17.67 -5.04
N LYS A 225 12.09 -17.04 -5.79
CA LYS A 225 11.95 -15.57 -5.88
C LYS A 225 11.43 -14.90 -4.59
N LEU A 226 10.88 -15.68 -3.64
CA LEU A 226 10.28 -15.17 -2.39
C LEU A 226 11.10 -15.52 -1.13
N ALA A 227 12.17 -16.31 -1.27
CA ALA A 227 13.03 -16.66 -0.15
C ALA A 227 13.78 -15.43 0.41
N GLY A 228 13.90 -15.36 1.73
CA GLY A 228 14.72 -14.34 2.41
C GLY A 228 14.08 -12.95 2.54
N ILE A 229 12.74 -12.84 2.51
CA ILE A 229 12.04 -11.64 2.99
C ILE A 229 12.21 -11.50 4.50
N ASN A 230 12.67 -10.33 4.93
CA ASN A 230 12.76 -9.94 6.34
C ASN A 230 12.22 -8.52 6.51
N ASP A 231 11.97 -8.13 7.76
CA ASP A 231 11.38 -6.83 8.12
C ASP A 231 12.20 -5.65 7.62
N LEU A 232 13.52 -5.81 7.53
CA LEU A 232 14.41 -4.76 7.02
C LEU A 232 14.10 -4.45 5.55
N ILE A 233 13.98 -5.48 4.72
CA ILE A 233 13.72 -5.34 3.29
C ILE A 233 12.30 -4.84 3.04
N VAL A 234 11.31 -5.36 3.79
CA VAL A 234 9.93 -4.85 3.73
C VAL A 234 9.89 -3.38 4.12
N GLY A 235 10.55 -3.01 5.22
CA GLY A 235 10.63 -1.62 5.67
C GLY A 235 11.31 -0.70 4.65
N GLN A 236 12.29 -1.17 3.90
CA GLN A 236 12.89 -0.38 2.80
C GLN A 236 11.90 -0.18 1.64
N TYR A 237 11.17 -1.23 1.24
CA TYR A 237 10.15 -1.13 0.19
C TYR A 237 8.99 -0.21 0.57
N VAL A 238 8.51 -0.29 1.81
CA VAL A 238 7.47 0.61 2.33
C VAL A 238 7.94 2.06 2.27
N ARG A 239 9.17 2.36 2.69
CA ARG A 239 9.70 3.74 2.63
C ARG A 239 9.79 4.26 1.20
N VAL A 240 10.21 3.42 0.25
CA VAL A 240 10.19 3.78 -1.18
C VAL A 240 8.78 4.08 -1.64
N GLN A 241 7.80 3.23 -1.30
CA GLN A 241 6.39 3.43 -1.66
C GLN A 241 5.83 4.72 -1.06
N VAL A 242 6.14 5.01 0.21
CA VAL A 242 5.74 6.26 0.88
C VAL A 242 6.37 7.47 0.18
N ALA A 243 7.66 7.42 -0.15
CA ALA A 243 8.33 8.52 -0.86
C ALA A 243 7.72 8.77 -2.25
N VAL A 244 7.38 7.71 -2.99
CA VAL A 244 6.68 7.80 -4.28
C VAL A 244 5.26 8.36 -4.12
N ALA A 245 4.54 7.96 -3.08
CA ALA A 245 3.21 8.49 -2.79
C ALA A 245 3.27 9.99 -2.46
N LEU A 246 4.21 10.41 -1.59
CA LEU A 246 4.44 11.82 -1.28
C LEU A 246 4.82 12.62 -2.52
N GLN A 247 5.71 12.10 -3.37
CA GLN A 247 6.05 12.71 -4.66
C GLN A 247 4.80 12.97 -5.51
N ARG A 248 3.93 11.96 -5.67
CA ARG A 248 2.68 12.07 -6.42
C ARG A 248 1.72 13.10 -5.81
N ILE A 249 1.60 13.14 -4.48
CA ILE A 249 0.79 14.16 -3.80
C ILE A 249 1.35 15.56 -4.06
N GLY A 250 2.67 15.74 -3.95
CA GLY A 250 3.32 17.01 -4.28
C GLY A 250 3.07 17.43 -5.73
N ASP A 251 3.12 16.49 -6.68
CA ASP A 251 2.84 16.76 -8.09
C ASP A 251 1.36 17.08 -8.35
N MET A 252 0.43 16.45 -7.61
CA MET A 252 -1.00 16.82 -7.62
C MET A 252 -1.21 18.25 -7.11
N LEU A 253 -0.58 18.61 -5.99
CA LEU A 253 -0.65 19.96 -5.42
C LEU A 253 -0.05 21.02 -6.34
N ASN A 254 0.95 20.65 -7.14
CA ASN A 254 1.58 21.55 -8.11
C ASN A 254 0.75 21.72 -9.40
N ASN A 255 -0.33 20.97 -9.59
CA ASN A 255 -1.23 21.12 -10.73
C ASN A 255 -2.29 22.20 -10.45
N ASP A 256 -1.97 23.45 -10.76
CA ASP A 256 -2.86 24.61 -10.55
C ASP A 256 -4.22 24.50 -11.25
N LYS A 257 -4.32 23.74 -12.35
CA LYS A 257 -5.58 23.55 -13.08
C LYS A 257 -6.56 22.63 -12.36
N GLN A 258 -6.06 21.68 -11.57
CA GLN A 258 -6.88 20.69 -10.86
C GLN A 258 -7.01 21.00 -9.38
N VAL A 259 -5.92 21.45 -8.74
CA VAL A 259 -5.88 21.80 -7.32
C VAL A 259 -5.55 23.28 -7.19
N TRP A 260 -6.57 24.09 -6.99
CA TRP A 260 -6.39 25.50 -6.67
C TRP A 260 -6.13 25.72 -5.17
N ALA A 261 -6.70 24.88 -4.30
CA ALA A 261 -6.53 24.96 -2.85
C ALA A 261 -6.71 23.60 -2.15
N PHE A 262 -6.23 23.50 -0.91
CA PHE A 262 -6.42 22.33 -0.04
C PHE A 262 -6.58 22.73 1.43
N SER A 263 -7.16 21.84 2.23
CA SER A 263 -7.26 22.01 3.69
C SER A 263 -6.50 20.93 4.44
N LEU A 264 -6.04 21.25 5.65
CA LEU A 264 -5.35 20.33 6.55
C LEU A 264 -6.24 19.92 7.72
N ALA A 265 -6.11 18.68 8.15
CA ALA A 265 -6.70 18.20 9.39
C ALA A 265 -5.64 17.45 10.18
N GLY A 266 -5.33 17.95 11.38
CA GLY A 266 -4.37 17.32 12.28
C GLY A 266 -5.07 16.61 13.42
N ASP A 267 -4.55 15.44 13.80
CA ASP A 267 -4.98 14.70 14.99
C ASP A 267 -3.76 14.17 15.75
N GLY A 268 -3.84 14.14 17.07
CA GLY A 268 -2.77 13.70 17.95
C GLY A 268 -3.18 12.45 18.72
N SER A 269 -2.32 11.44 18.76
CA SER A 269 -2.58 10.23 19.55
C SER A 269 -1.31 9.70 20.19
N THR A 270 -1.45 9.06 21.35
CA THR A 270 -0.33 8.39 22.04
C THR A 270 -0.55 6.89 22.03
N HIS A 271 0.39 6.15 21.42
CA HIS A 271 0.36 4.70 21.38
C HIS A 271 1.61 4.12 22.04
N ARG A 272 1.42 3.32 23.11
CA ARG A 272 2.50 2.63 23.84
C ARG A 272 3.64 3.56 24.30
N GLY A 273 3.29 4.75 24.79
CA GLY A 273 4.25 5.75 25.27
C GLY A 273 4.86 6.64 24.19
N GLN A 274 4.67 6.32 22.90
CA GLN A 274 5.08 7.19 21.79
C GLN A 274 3.88 7.99 21.28
N SER A 275 4.05 9.30 21.18
CA SER A 275 3.03 10.16 20.59
C SER A 275 3.26 10.38 19.11
N PHE A 276 2.16 10.43 18.36
CA PHE A 276 2.12 10.63 16.92
C PHE A 276 1.17 11.77 16.58
N PHE A 277 1.55 12.53 15.57
CA PHE A 277 0.73 13.56 14.96
C PHE A 277 0.33 13.08 13.55
N ASP A 278 -0.94 12.71 13.40
CA ASP A 278 -1.56 12.43 12.10
C ASP A 278 -1.84 13.74 11.38
N LEU A 279 -1.38 13.86 10.14
CA LEU A 279 -1.73 14.96 9.26
C LEU A 279 -2.44 14.43 8.02
N ARG A 280 -3.66 14.92 7.82
CA ARG A 280 -4.46 14.66 6.63
C ARG A 280 -4.58 15.88 5.76
N LEU A 281 -4.58 15.63 4.46
CA LEU A 281 -4.71 16.64 3.42
C LEU A 281 -5.98 16.36 2.61
N ARG A 282 -6.87 17.35 2.56
CA ARG A 282 -8.12 17.27 1.82
C ARG A 282 -8.10 18.23 0.65
N LEU A 283 -8.33 17.71 -0.55
CA LEU A 283 -8.31 18.50 -1.79
C LEU A 283 -9.38 18.02 -2.75
N TYR A 284 -9.66 18.84 -3.76
CA TYR A 284 -10.51 18.46 -4.88
C TYR A 284 -9.66 18.01 -6.06
N TRP A 285 -10.01 16.88 -6.69
CA TRP A 285 -9.31 16.33 -7.84
C TRP A 285 -10.30 15.62 -8.77
N HIS A 286 -10.36 16.01 -10.05
CA HIS A 286 -11.22 15.38 -11.06
C HIS A 286 -12.67 15.11 -10.62
N GLY A 287 -13.38 16.10 -10.07
CA GLY A 287 -14.78 15.92 -9.66
C GLY A 287 -14.98 15.29 -8.29
N ARG A 288 -13.91 14.98 -7.56
CA ARG A 288 -13.99 14.28 -6.27
C ARG A 288 -13.24 15.01 -5.18
N LEU A 289 -13.83 15.07 -3.99
CA LEU A 289 -13.12 15.46 -2.78
C LEU A 289 -12.31 14.24 -2.29
N LEU A 290 -11.00 14.40 -2.16
CA LEU A 290 -10.10 13.39 -1.63
C LEU A 290 -9.71 13.76 -0.20
N ASN A 291 -9.67 12.76 0.68
CA ASN A 291 -9.14 12.86 2.03
C ASN A 291 -7.92 11.92 2.12
N LEU A 292 -6.73 12.49 1.99
CA LEU A 292 -5.48 11.75 1.92
C LEU A 292 -4.79 11.80 3.28
N HIS A 293 -4.48 10.63 3.83
CA HIS A 293 -3.57 10.53 4.97
C HIS A 293 -2.15 10.84 4.47
N LEU A 294 -1.58 11.96 4.90
CA LEU A 294 -0.28 12.40 4.42
C LEU A 294 0.82 11.62 5.14
N VAL A 295 0.83 11.69 6.47
CA VAL A 295 1.81 11.02 7.33
C VAL A 295 1.36 11.08 8.78
N ALA A 296 1.67 10.02 9.54
CA ALA A 296 1.68 10.04 10.99
C ALA A 296 3.12 10.22 11.47
N LEU A 297 3.43 11.41 11.99
CA LEU A 297 4.78 11.77 12.40
C LEU A 297 4.97 11.54 13.90
N PRO A 298 6.04 10.85 14.34
CA PRO A 298 6.35 10.76 15.75
C PRO A 298 6.65 12.16 16.33
N MET A 299 6.00 12.49 17.44
CA MET A 299 6.30 13.67 18.25
C MET A 299 7.36 13.28 19.27
N PHE A 300 8.61 13.57 18.95
CA PHE A 300 9.73 13.28 19.82
C PHE A 300 9.94 14.33 20.91
N ASP A 301 9.61 15.59 20.60
CA ASP A 301 9.72 16.70 21.54
C ASP A 301 8.41 16.86 22.31
N ARG A 302 8.42 17.75 23.32
CA ARG A 302 7.21 18.18 24.00
C ARG A 302 6.13 18.58 22.99
N HIS A 303 4.89 18.22 23.28
CA HIS A 303 3.71 18.49 22.46
C HIS A 303 3.33 19.98 22.49
N THR A 304 4.24 20.85 22.06
CA THR A 304 4.00 22.27 21.94
C THR A 304 3.48 22.57 20.54
N ALA A 305 2.61 23.57 20.47
CA ALA A 305 2.11 24.10 19.20
C ALA A 305 3.24 24.51 18.24
N GLU A 306 4.38 24.95 18.78
CA GLU A 306 5.54 25.38 18.02
C GLU A 306 6.27 24.22 17.36
N ASN A 307 6.50 23.14 18.11
CA ASN A 307 7.16 21.94 17.59
C ASN A 307 6.31 21.30 16.50
N MET A 308 4.99 21.16 16.73
CA MET A 308 4.05 20.69 15.72
C MET A 308 4.06 21.59 14.48
N PHE A 309 4.05 22.90 14.66
CA PHE A 309 4.09 23.86 13.54
C PHE A 309 5.38 23.71 12.72
N ASN A 310 6.54 23.70 13.38
CA ASN A 310 7.83 23.56 12.72
C ASN A 310 7.94 22.24 11.94
N MET A 311 7.39 21.16 12.50
CA MET A 311 7.31 19.86 11.86
C MET A 311 6.43 19.90 10.60
N ILE A 312 5.23 20.48 10.67
CA ILE A 312 4.32 20.63 9.52
C ILE A 312 4.94 21.50 8.44
N VAL A 313 5.59 22.62 8.81
CA VAL A 313 6.27 23.50 7.85
C VAL A 313 7.38 22.77 7.13
N LYS A 314 8.27 22.05 7.86
CA LYS A 314 9.33 21.24 7.26
C LYS A 314 8.77 20.20 6.28
N LEU A 315 7.68 19.53 6.66
CA LEU A 315 7.00 18.54 5.83
C LEU A 315 6.42 19.16 4.55
N LEU A 316 5.64 20.24 4.69
CA LEU A 316 4.98 20.89 3.57
C LEU A 316 5.97 21.61 2.65
N ASP A 317 7.03 22.23 3.18
CA ASP A 317 8.08 22.85 2.38
C ASP A 317 8.84 21.80 1.54
N ALA A 318 9.08 20.61 2.09
CA ALA A 318 9.69 19.50 1.36
C ALA A 318 8.75 18.88 0.31
N LEU A 319 7.45 18.81 0.60
CA LEU A 319 6.43 18.22 -0.28
C LEU A 319 6.03 19.17 -1.42
N PHE A 320 5.71 20.42 -1.07
CA PHE A 320 5.20 21.45 -1.96
C PHE A 320 5.48 22.86 -1.37
N PRO A 321 6.60 23.51 -1.73
CA PRO A 321 7.03 24.80 -1.14
C PRO A 321 6.00 25.94 -1.23
N LYS A 322 5.10 25.93 -2.23
CA LYS A 322 4.09 26.96 -2.44
C LYS A 322 2.79 26.72 -1.64
N TRP A 323 2.83 25.84 -0.64
CA TRP A 323 1.64 25.45 0.13
C TRP A 323 0.92 26.64 0.80
N ARG A 324 1.67 27.68 1.21
CA ARG A 324 1.14 28.89 1.87
C ARG A 324 0.10 29.63 1.02
N ALA A 325 0.27 29.59 -0.31
CA ALA A 325 -0.64 30.22 -1.27
C ALA A 325 -1.93 29.41 -1.51
N LYS A 326 -1.95 28.11 -1.17
CA LYS A 326 -3.04 27.19 -1.47
C LYS A 326 -3.79 26.68 -0.24
N LEU A 327 -3.35 27.05 0.96
CA LEU A 327 -4.02 26.65 2.19
C LEU A 327 -5.32 27.45 2.36
N ILE A 328 -6.47 26.76 2.33
CA ILE A 328 -7.79 27.38 2.49
C ILE A 328 -8.38 27.12 3.89
N GLY A 329 -8.02 26.01 4.53
CA GLY A 329 -8.59 25.65 5.82
C GLY A 329 -7.72 24.76 6.67
N VAL A 330 -7.88 24.87 7.98
CA VAL A 330 -7.26 23.99 8.98
C VAL A 330 -8.33 23.57 9.97
N SER A 331 -8.50 22.26 10.17
CA SER A 331 -9.36 21.71 11.20
C SER A 331 -8.56 21.14 12.36
N SER A 332 -9.01 21.44 13.59
CA SER A 332 -8.44 20.91 14.83
C SER A 332 -9.52 20.40 15.78
N ASP A 333 -9.15 19.52 16.70
CA ASP A 333 -10.00 18.97 17.76
C ASP A 333 -10.48 20.02 18.77
N GLY A 334 -9.81 21.15 18.92
CA GLY A 334 -10.20 22.21 19.86
C GLY A 334 -9.25 22.37 21.03
N GLU A 335 -8.28 21.48 21.19
CA GLU A 335 -7.33 21.52 22.30
C GLU A 335 -6.60 22.89 22.34
N ASN A 336 -6.31 23.41 23.54
CA ASN A 336 -5.71 24.73 23.68
C ASN A 336 -4.37 24.87 22.94
N THR A 337 -3.58 23.80 22.90
CA THR A 337 -2.34 23.73 22.11
C THR A 337 -2.61 23.88 20.61
N MET A 338 -3.76 23.41 20.14
CA MET A 338 -4.18 23.49 18.74
C MET A 338 -4.82 24.85 18.40
N THR A 339 -5.74 25.36 19.23
CA THR A 339 -6.60 26.51 18.92
C THR A 339 -6.19 27.83 19.59
N GLY A 340 -5.20 27.81 20.49
CA GLY A 340 -4.81 28.98 21.28
C GLY A 340 -4.67 30.27 20.47
N ARG A 341 -5.32 31.35 20.94
CA ARG A 341 -5.47 32.64 20.23
C ARG A 341 -4.16 33.25 19.73
N HIS A 342 -3.07 33.10 20.49
CA HIS A 342 -1.77 33.69 20.17
C HIS A 342 -0.68 32.67 19.85
N ARG A 343 -0.76 31.47 20.45
CA ARG A 343 0.31 30.47 20.38
C ARG A 343 -0.11 29.11 19.83
N GLY A 344 -1.39 28.91 19.53
CA GLY A 344 -1.91 27.63 19.05
C GLY A 344 -1.42 27.26 17.66
N LEU A 345 -1.37 25.96 17.36
CA LEU A 345 -0.91 25.44 16.08
C LEU A 345 -1.67 26.04 14.90
N VAL A 346 -3.00 26.06 14.98
CA VAL A 346 -3.88 26.61 13.93
C VAL A 346 -3.60 28.11 13.76
N THR A 347 -3.37 28.83 14.85
CA THR A 347 -3.01 30.26 14.80
C THR A 347 -1.71 30.48 14.04
N ARG A 348 -0.69 29.65 14.30
CA ARG A 348 0.61 29.73 13.59
C ARG A 348 0.48 29.38 12.11
N LEU A 349 -0.30 28.36 11.75
CA LEU A 349 -0.56 27.99 10.35
C LEU A 349 -1.30 29.10 9.60
N VAL A 350 -2.31 29.71 10.21
CA VAL A 350 -3.05 30.85 9.61
C VAL A 350 -2.13 32.06 9.42
N ALA A 351 -1.26 32.35 10.38
CA ALA A 351 -0.29 33.45 10.26
C ALA A 351 0.77 33.22 9.18
N ALA A 352 1.08 31.97 8.87
CA ALA A 352 2.05 31.60 7.82
C ALA A 352 1.44 31.52 6.42
N ALA A 353 0.11 31.44 6.30
CA ALA A 353 -0.57 31.38 5.02
C ALA A 353 -0.60 32.75 4.34
N GLU A 354 -0.64 32.75 3.01
CA GLU A 354 -0.66 33.99 2.21
C GLU A 354 -2.06 34.64 2.21
N TYR A 355 -3.10 33.82 2.27
CA TYR A 355 -4.51 34.25 2.24
C TYR A 355 -5.23 33.87 3.54
N ASN A 356 -6.43 34.43 3.72
CA ASN A 356 -7.27 34.12 4.87
C ASN A 356 -7.65 32.63 4.90
N VAL A 357 -7.31 31.97 6.01
CA VAL A 357 -7.55 30.54 6.22
C VAL A 357 -8.76 30.34 7.14
N MET A 358 -9.69 29.50 6.72
CA MET A 358 -10.82 29.07 7.53
C MET A 358 -10.36 28.15 8.67
N ARG A 359 -10.72 28.50 9.91
CA ARG A 359 -10.47 27.65 11.08
C ARG A 359 -11.73 26.85 11.38
N VAL A 360 -11.59 25.53 11.44
CA VAL A 360 -12.72 24.62 11.70
C VAL A 360 -12.48 23.87 13.00
N TRP A 361 -13.39 24.00 13.94
CA TRP A 361 -13.39 23.17 15.14
C TRP A 361 -14.15 21.86 14.86
N CYS A 362 -13.53 20.73 15.18
CA CYS A 362 -14.05 19.39 14.97
C CYS A 362 -15.45 19.18 15.59
N ALA A 363 -16.46 18.99 14.73
CA ALA A 363 -17.83 18.74 15.17
C ALA A 363 -17.98 17.47 16.04
N PRO A 364 -17.37 16.32 15.71
CA PRO A 364 -17.36 15.16 16.62
C PRO A 364 -16.88 15.48 18.03
N HIS A 365 -15.79 16.24 18.18
CA HIS A 365 -15.28 16.61 19.49
C HIS A 365 -16.23 17.60 20.22
N GLN A 366 -16.85 18.54 19.51
CA GLN A 366 -17.87 19.41 20.11
C GLN A 366 -19.07 18.62 20.63
N ILE A 367 -19.54 17.64 19.86
CA ILE A 367 -20.63 16.75 20.27
C ILE A 367 -20.21 15.93 21.48
N ASP A 368 -18.98 15.41 21.49
CA ASP A 368 -18.43 14.65 22.61
C ASP A 368 -18.35 15.48 23.90
N ILE A 369 -17.93 16.75 23.82
CA ILE A 369 -17.96 17.67 24.97
C ILE A 369 -19.37 17.79 25.54
N ILE A 370 -20.36 18.02 24.69
CA ILE A 370 -21.77 18.15 25.12
C ILE A 370 -22.28 16.83 25.71
N ALA A 371 -21.97 15.71 25.06
CA ALA A 371 -22.38 14.39 25.53
C ALA A 371 -21.79 14.07 26.92
N LYS A 372 -20.51 14.37 27.13
CA LYS A 372 -19.83 14.24 28.43
C LYS A 372 -20.48 15.13 29.48
N GLU A 373 -20.73 16.40 29.16
CA GLU A 373 -21.39 17.34 30.09
C GLU A 373 -22.80 16.88 30.46
N CYS A 374 -23.59 16.41 29.48
CA CYS A 374 -24.91 15.84 29.74
C CYS A 374 -24.82 14.61 30.65
N ALA A 375 -23.86 13.74 30.43
CA ALA A 375 -23.67 12.53 31.23
C ALA A 375 -23.19 12.86 32.66
N ASP A 376 -22.31 13.85 32.83
CA ASP A 376 -21.85 14.34 34.15
C ASP A 376 -22.99 14.99 34.95
N ARG A 377 -24.05 15.48 34.29
CA ARG A 377 -25.25 16.00 34.98
C ARG A 377 -26.16 14.88 35.48
N ILE A 378 -26.07 13.67 34.95
CA ILE A 378 -26.86 12.53 35.43
C ILE A 378 -26.34 12.15 36.82
N ASP A 379 -27.22 12.29 37.82
CA ASP A 379 -26.91 11.97 39.22
C ASP A 379 -25.63 12.68 39.76
N GLY A 380 -25.39 13.91 39.30
CA GLY A 380 -24.20 14.69 39.66
C GLY A 380 -22.86 14.01 39.29
N GLY A 381 -22.86 13.14 38.28
CA GLY A 381 -21.70 12.40 37.81
C GLY A 381 -21.41 11.14 38.63
N THR A 382 -22.23 10.84 39.64
CA THR A 382 -22.09 9.64 40.47
C THR A 382 -22.30 8.37 39.66
N TRP A 383 -23.27 8.39 38.75
CA TRP A 383 -23.52 7.29 37.81
C TRP A 383 -22.27 6.90 37.01
N ILE A 384 -21.58 7.89 36.41
CA ILE A 384 -20.35 7.64 35.62
C ILE A 384 -19.25 7.08 36.51
N LYS A 385 -19.03 7.67 37.70
CA LYS A 385 -18.01 7.19 38.64
C LYS A 385 -18.27 5.75 39.06
N PHE A 386 -19.53 5.40 39.34
CA PHE A 386 -19.93 4.05 39.69
C PHE A 386 -19.72 3.09 38.52
N ALA A 387 -20.24 3.42 37.33
CA ALA A 387 -20.07 2.62 36.12
C ALA A 387 -18.57 2.38 35.79
N TYR A 388 -17.74 3.42 35.91
CA TYR A 388 -16.29 3.30 35.76
C TYR A 388 -15.67 2.36 36.81
N SER A 389 -16.01 2.53 38.09
CA SER A 389 -15.50 1.64 39.14
C SER A 389 -15.90 0.17 38.92
N TYR A 390 -17.12 -0.05 38.43
CA TYR A 390 -17.65 -1.36 38.13
C TYR A 390 -16.96 -1.99 36.92
N THR A 391 -16.72 -1.24 35.85
CA THR A 391 -15.96 -1.73 34.68
C THR A 391 -14.51 -2.07 35.07
N VAL A 392 -13.85 -1.24 35.89
CA VAL A 392 -12.50 -1.54 36.42
C VAL A 392 -12.52 -2.83 37.23
N TYR A 393 -13.50 -3.01 38.13
CA TYR A 393 -13.66 -4.24 38.90
C TYR A 393 -13.83 -5.47 38.00
N LEU A 394 -14.74 -5.42 37.02
CA LEU A 394 -14.98 -6.53 36.09
C LEU A 394 -13.72 -6.85 35.26
N ARG A 395 -12.94 -5.84 34.86
CA ARG A 395 -11.69 -6.02 34.11
C ARG A 395 -10.57 -6.66 34.94
N ALA A 396 -10.67 -6.64 36.27
CA ALA A 396 -9.75 -7.34 37.17
C ALA A 396 -10.12 -8.81 37.41
N GLN A 397 -11.32 -9.25 37.00
CA GLN A 397 -11.79 -10.63 37.21
C GLN A 397 -11.36 -11.55 36.07
N PHE A 398 -10.11 -12.05 36.11
CA PHE A 398 -9.57 -12.92 35.06
C PHE A 398 -10.40 -14.20 34.82
N ASN A 399 -10.91 -14.82 35.89
CA ASN A 399 -11.73 -16.03 35.76
C ASN A 399 -13.03 -15.76 34.98
N LEU A 400 -13.68 -14.62 35.26
CA LEU A 400 -14.89 -14.20 34.57
C LEU A 400 -14.62 -13.87 33.09
N ILE A 401 -13.49 -13.24 32.79
CA ILE A 401 -13.07 -12.94 31.40
C ILE A 401 -12.85 -14.22 30.61
N ILE A 402 -12.23 -15.23 31.23
CA ILE A 402 -11.99 -16.54 30.61
C ILE A 402 -13.32 -17.26 30.35
N GLU A 403 -14.23 -17.24 31.31
CA GLU A 403 -15.56 -17.87 31.19
C GLU A 403 -16.42 -17.21 30.10
N MET A 404 -16.45 -15.88 30.05
CA MET A 404 -17.24 -15.12 29.08
C MET A 404 -16.61 -15.04 27.68
N GLY A 405 -15.32 -15.37 27.54
CA GLY A 405 -14.57 -15.24 26.29
C GLY A 405 -14.42 -13.79 25.80
N VAL A 406 -14.80 -12.80 26.61
CA VAL A 406 -14.73 -11.37 26.26
C VAL A 406 -14.31 -10.55 27.47
N LYS A 407 -13.46 -9.55 27.24
CA LYS A 407 -13.08 -8.59 28.27
C LYS A 407 -14.12 -7.46 28.30
N CYS A 408 -14.58 -7.09 29.48
CA CYS A 408 -15.42 -5.90 29.65
C CYS A 408 -14.75 -4.70 28.94
N PRO A 409 -15.47 -3.97 28.06
CA PRO A 409 -14.90 -2.86 27.30
C PRO A 409 -14.16 -1.90 28.22
N GLN A 410 -13.07 -1.34 27.72
CA GLN A 410 -12.53 -0.16 28.40
C GLN A 410 -13.53 0.97 28.14
N GLU A 411 -13.53 2.03 28.95
CA GLU A 411 -13.91 3.32 28.37
C GLU A 411 -12.94 3.51 27.20
N ASP A 412 -13.36 3.15 25.99
CA ASP A 412 -12.70 3.62 24.79
C ASP A 412 -12.76 5.14 24.91
N GLU A 413 -11.60 5.79 24.74
CA GLU A 413 -11.60 7.22 24.48
C GLU A 413 -12.68 7.47 23.42
N PRO A 414 -13.70 8.28 23.72
CA PRO A 414 -14.63 8.65 22.66
C PRO A 414 -13.79 9.27 21.55
N LEU A 415 -14.19 9.00 20.31
CA LEU A 415 -13.61 9.54 19.07
C LEU A 415 -13.16 11.01 19.26
N GLY A 416 -11.90 11.21 19.67
CA GLY A 416 -11.33 12.52 20.01
C GLY A 416 -11.17 12.82 21.51
N ALA A 417 -9.97 12.51 22.02
CA ALA A 417 -9.28 13.18 23.12
C ALA A 417 -9.18 12.48 24.49
N SER A 418 -7.91 12.44 24.90
CA SER A 418 -7.32 11.96 26.14
C SER A 418 -7.78 12.71 27.38
N ARG A 419 -8.15 11.93 28.42
CA ARG A 419 -8.16 12.40 29.82
C ARG A 419 -6.71 12.69 30.24
N LYS A 420 -6.24 13.93 30.17
CA LYS A 420 -5.14 14.37 31.04
C LYS A 420 -5.71 14.64 32.43
N ARG A 421 -5.24 13.85 33.41
CA ARG A 421 -5.47 14.11 34.84
C ARG A 421 -4.82 15.46 35.19
N ALA A 422 -5.54 16.26 35.98
CA ALA A 422 -5.04 17.48 36.60
C ALA A 422 -3.93 17.19 37.61
#